data_AF-A0A952JRL2-F1
#
_entry.id   AF-A0A952JRL2-F1
#
_cell.length_a   1.000
_cell.length_b   1.000
_cell.length_c   1.000
_cell.angle_alpha   90.00
_cell.angle_beta   90.00
_cell.angle_gamma   90.00
#
_symmetry.space_group_name_H-M   'P 1'
#
loop_
_entity.id
_entity.type
_entity.pdbx_description
1 polymer ?
#
loop_
_entity_poly.entity_id
_entity_poly.type
_entity_poly.pdbx_seq_one_letter_code
_entity_poly.pdbx_strand_id
1 'polypeptide(L)'
;MTYIDLKNLSEEKIYSQFEYVKSIISNYVTSNKNMPQREIKICFRCKNSFECKVGSITECQCTQIQLSIEERAYIDNKYEDCICINCLYQLRQEYLLYQFDV
;
A
#
# COMPACT_ATOMS: atom_id res chain seq x y z
N MET A 1 -16.69 -32.26 15.55
CA MET A 1 -15.90 -31.67 14.45
C MET A 1 -16.09 -32.55 13.23
N THR A 2 -17.12 -32.27 12.42
CA THR A 2 -17.44 -33.07 11.23
C THR A 2 -16.67 -32.51 10.04
N TYR A 3 -15.74 -33.28 9.51
CA TYR A 3 -15.03 -32.96 8.27
C TYR A 3 -15.98 -33.18 7.09
N ILE A 4 -16.12 -32.18 6.23
CA ILE A 4 -16.87 -32.30 4.97
C ILE A 4 -16.03 -33.12 4.00
N ASP A 5 -16.57 -34.24 3.53
CA ASP A 5 -15.96 -35.07 2.49
C ASP A 5 -16.07 -34.36 1.13
N LEU A 6 -14.96 -33.75 0.70
CA LEU A 6 -14.86 -32.99 -0.56
C LEU A 6 -15.01 -33.87 -1.82
N LYS A 7 -15.08 -35.20 -1.70
CA LYS A 7 -15.21 -36.12 -2.84
C LYS A 7 -16.67 -36.40 -3.25
N ASN A 8 -17.66 -35.85 -2.54
CA ASN A 8 -19.09 -36.10 -2.76
C ASN A 8 -19.90 -34.83 -3.08
N LEU A 9 -19.26 -33.79 -3.61
CA LEU A 9 -19.94 -32.62 -4.16
C LEU A 9 -20.27 -32.88 -5.64
N SER A 10 -21.55 -32.77 -6.02
CA SER A 10 -21.97 -32.86 -7.42
C SER A 10 -21.20 -31.84 -8.26
N GLU A 11 -20.86 -32.18 -9.51
CA GLU A 11 -20.10 -31.31 -10.42
C GLU A 11 -20.71 -29.90 -10.53
N GLU A 12 -22.04 -29.80 -10.47
CA GLU A 12 -22.80 -28.55 -10.46
C GLU A 12 -22.48 -27.65 -9.25
N LYS A 13 -22.23 -28.24 -8.06
CA LYS A 13 -21.89 -27.47 -6.84
C LYS A 13 -20.45 -26.95 -6.90
N ILE A 14 -19.54 -27.72 -7.47
CA ILE A 14 -18.15 -27.30 -7.67
C ILE A 14 -18.10 -26.14 -8.68
N TYR A 15 -18.84 -26.26 -9.80
CA TYR A 15 -18.95 -25.20 -10.80
C TYR A 15 -19.55 -23.91 -10.21
N SER A 16 -20.65 -24.03 -9.45
CA SER A 16 -21.27 -22.89 -8.76
C SER A 16 -20.32 -22.18 -7.80
N GLN A 17 -19.51 -22.95 -7.04
CA GLN A 17 -18.53 -22.38 -6.12
C GLN A 17 -17.38 -21.68 -6.86
N PHE A 18 -16.92 -22.25 -7.98
CA PHE A 18 -15.88 -21.66 -8.81
C PHE A 18 -16.34 -20.35 -9.47
N GLU A 19 -17.56 -20.30 -9.99
CA GLU A 19 -18.14 -19.08 -10.58
C GLU A 19 -18.38 -17.98 -9.52
N TYR A 20 -18.78 -18.36 -8.30
CA TYR A 20 -18.86 -17.41 -7.19
C TYR A 20 -17.49 -16.80 -6.88
N VAL A 21 -16.44 -17.60 -6.74
CA VAL A 21 -15.08 -17.12 -6.46
C VAL A 21 -14.55 -16.23 -7.59
N LYS A 22 -14.79 -16.60 -8.86
CA LYS A 22 -14.48 -15.75 -10.02
C LYS A 22 -15.17 -14.40 -9.95
N SER A 23 -16.44 -14.36 -9.55
CA SER A 23 -17.19 -13.10 -9.42
C SER A 23 -16.59 -12.18 -8.33
N ILE A 24 -16.17 -12.74 -7.20
CA ILE A 24 -15.53 -11.98 -6.12
C ILE A 24 -14.18 -11.41 -6.57
N ILE A 25 -13.35 -12.20 -7.25
CA ILE A 25 -12.06 -11.76 -7.78
C ILE A 25 -12.26 -10.66 -8.84
N SER A 26 -13.21 -10.85 -9.77
CA SER A 26 -13.53 -9.84 -10.78
C SER A 26 -14.01 -8.54 -10.14
N ASN A 27 -14.90 -8.61 -9.14
CA ASN A 27 -15.38 -7.43 -8.42
C ASN A 27 -14.24 -6.68 -7.73
N TYR A 28 -13.35 -7.40 -7.02
CA TYR A 28 -12.18 -6.81 -6.38
C TYR A 28 -11.24 -6.08 -7.37
N VAL A 29 -11.01 -6.65 -8.55
CA VAL A 29 -10.19 -6.03 -9.60
C VAL A 29 -10.89 -4.81 -10.19
N THR A 30 -12.21 -4.85 -10.39
CA THR A 30 -12.95 -3.70 -10.92
C THR A 30 -13.10 -2.55 -9.91
N SER A 31 -13.21 -2.85 -8.61
CA SER A 31 -13.27 -1.84 -7.55
C SER A 31 -11.95 -1.10 -7.33
N ASN A 32 -10.83 -1.62 -7.85
CA ASN A 32 -9.51 -1.00 -7.81
C ASN A 32 -9.06 -0.43 -9.17
N LYS A 33 -9.99 -0.11 -10.08
CA LYS A 33 -9.67 0.63 -11.31
C LYS A 33 -9.46 2.12 -10.99
N ASN A 34 -8.22 2.49 -10.70
CA ASN A 34 -7.82 3.90 -10.63
C ASN A 34 -7.80 4.50 -12.05
N MET A 35 -8.71 5.46 -12.31
CA MET A 35 -8.64 6.35 -13.47
C MET A 35 -7.48 7.35 -13.27
N PRO A 36 -6.78 7.80 -14.32
CA PRO A 36 -5.59 8.63 -14.18
C PRO A 36 -5.99 10.08 -13.87
N GLN A 37 -6.44 10.33 -12.65
CA GLN A 37 -6.28 11.66 -12.07
C GLN A 37 -4.80 11.81 -11.78
N ARG A 38 -4.15 12.78 -12.43
CA ARG A 38 -2.74 13.14 -12.23
C ARG A 38 -2.40 12.93 -10.76
N GLU A 39 -1.50 11.98 -10.51
CA GLU A 39 -1.20 11.39 -9.20
C GLU A 39 -0.48 12.41 -8.29
N ILE A 40 -1.05 13.61 -8.12
CA ILE A 40 -0.50 14.73 -7.37
C ILE A 40 -1.23 14.80 -6.05
N LYS A 41 -0.50 14.64 -4.94
CA LYS A 41 -0.99 14.82 -3.56
C LYS A 41 -0.33 16.04 -2.93
N ILE A 42 -0.91 16.54 -1.83
CA ILE A 42 -0.29 17.55 -0.98
C ILE A 42 0.45 16.86 0.16
N CYS A 43 1.72 17.19 0.36
CA CYS A 43 2.52 16.64 1.44
C CYS A 43 2.00 17.13 2.80
N PHE A 44 1.65 16.24 3.71
CA PHE A 44 1.13 16.62 5.04
C PHE A 44 2.12 17.39 5.91
N ARG A 45 3.42 17.16 5.71
CA ARG A 45 4.50 17.84 6.44
C ARG A 45 4.76 19.26 5.91
N CYS A 46 5.11 19.40 4.63
CA CYS A 46 5.56 20.69 4.08
C CYS A 46 4.52 21.44 3.22
N LYS A 47 3.32 20.85 3.01
CA LYS A 47 2.22 21.41 2.21
C LYS A 47 2.49 21.65 0.72
N ASN A 48 3.64 21.21 0.20
CA ASN A 48 3.93 21.24 -1.23
C ASN A 48 3.22 20.09 -1.96
N SER A 49 2.84 20.32 -3.21
CA SER A 49 2.37 19.26 -4.11
C SER A 49 3.52 18.33 -4.49
N PHE A 50 3.25 17.03 -4.58
CA PHE A 50 4.21 16.03 -5.04
C PHE A 50 3.49 14.90 -5.79
N GLU A 51 4.25 14.16 -6.59
CA GLU A 51 3.73 13.01 -7.33
C GLU A 51 3.77 11.74 -6.46
N CYS A 52 2.61 11.12 -6.27
CA CYS A 52 2.38 9.93 -5.45
C CYS A 52 1.73 8.83 -6.29
N LYS A 53 2.55 7.99 -6.90
CA LYS A 53 2.11 6.89 -7.77
C LYS A 53 1.86 5.59 -7.01
N VAL A 54 1.02 5.60 -5.98
CA VAL A 54 0.80 4.39 -5.15
C VAL A 54 0.24 3.21 -5.96
N GLY A 55 -0.53 3.48 -7.03
CA GLY A 55 -1.01 2.46 -7.97
C GLY A 55 0.08 1.85 -8.85
N SER A 56 1.20 2.56 -9.02
CA SER A 56 2.40 2.14 -9.74
C SER A 56 3.62 2.37 -8.85
N ILE A 57 3.67 1.68 -7.70
CA ILE A 57 4.60 2.00 -6.61
C ILE A 57 6.07 2.13 -7.05
N THR A 58 6.51 1.33 -8.03
CA THR A 58 7.86 1.35 -8.60
C THR A 58 8.23 2.67 -9.29
N GLU A 59 7.23 3.47 -9.67
CA GLU A 59 7.40 4.80 -10.26
C GLU A 59 7.21 5.94 -9.23
N CYS A 60 6.83 5.63 -8.00
CA CYS A 60 6.59 6.65 -6.99
C CYS A 60 7.91 7.27 -6.53
N GLN A 61 7.94 8.60 -6.32
CA GLN A 61 9.13 9.32 -5.84
C GLN A 61 9.70 8.74 -4.52
N CYS A 62 8.85 8.14 -3.66
CA CYS A 62 9.30 7.53 -2.41
C CYS A 62 10.21 6.30 -2.60
N THR A 63 10.23 5.68 -3.79
CA THR A 63 11.13 4.54 -4.08
C THR A 63 12.57 4.95 -4.32
N GLN A 64 12.82 6.24 -4.55
CA GLN A 64 14.15 6.78 -4.80
C GLN A 64 14.97 6.97 -3.52
N ILE A 65 14.39 6.74 -2.34
CA ILE A 65 15.05 6.80 -1.05
C ILE A 65 15.04 5.42 -0.37
N GLN A 66 16.19 5.01 0.14
CA GLN A 66 16.30 3.82 0.99
C GLN A 66 16.17 4.23 2.45
N LEU A 67 15.23 3.59 3.15
CA LEU A 67 14.98 3.76 4.57
C LEU A 67 15.15 2.41 5.28
N SER A 68 15.82 2.41 6.43
CA SER A 68 15.90 1.27 7.35
C SER A 68 14.53 0.94 7.95
N ILE A 69 14.41 -0.19 8.66
CA ILE A 69 13.16 -0.58 9.32
C ILE A 69 12.80 0.45 10.40
N GLU A 70 13.79 0.90 11.16
CA GLU A 70 13.64 1.84 12.25
C GLU A 70 13.31 3.25 11.75
N GLU A 71 13.94 3.69 10.67
CA GLU A 71 13.62 4.96 9.99
C GLU A 71 12.18 4.96 9.47
N ARG A 72 11.70 3.85 8.87
CA ARG A 72 10.30 3.71 8.46
C ARG A 72 9.36 3.78 9.65
N ALA A 73 9.64 3.01 10.70
CA ALA A 73 8.83 3.04 11.92
C ALA A 73 8.75 4.45 12.52
N TYR A 74 9.87 5.20 12.52
CA TYR A 74 9.89 6.59 12.97
C TYR A 74 8.97 7.50 12.14
N ILE A 75 8.92 7.29 10.82
CA ILE A 75 8.05 8.06 9.91
C ILE A 75 6.58 7.66 10.08
N ASP A 76 6.27 6.37 10.14
CA ASP A 76 4.91 5.83 10.25
C ASP A 76 4.23 6.26 11.56
N ASN A 77 5.01 6.43 12.64
CA ASN A 77 4.49 6.97 13.90
C ASN A 77 4.10 8.47 13.83
N LYS A 78 4.48 9.19 12.77
CA LYS A 78 4.27 10.65 12.63
C LYS A 78 3.28 11.02 11.53
N TYR A 79 3.15 10.20 10.49
CA TYR A 79 2.35 10.50 9.32
C TYR A 79 1.58 9.27 8.85
N GLU A 80 0.26 9.37 8.79
CA GLU A 80 -0.64 8.28 8.35
C GLU A 80 -0.80 8.20 6.82
N ASP A 81 -0.23 9.17 6.08
CA ASP A 81 -0.32 9.25 4.63
C ASP A 81 1.01 9.71 4.02
N CYS A 82 1.17 9.50 2.72
CA CYS A 82 2.38 9.79 1.97
C CYS A 82 2.82 11.26 2.11
N ILE A 83 4.13 11.43 2.28
CA ILE A 83 4.82 12.72 2.25
C ILE A 83 5.84 12.74 1.12
N CYS A 84 6.23 13.94 0.67
CA CYS A 84 7.15 14.07 -0.47
C CYS A 84 8.56 13.56 -0.12
N ILE A 85 9.32 13.20 -1.16
CA ILE A 85 10.67 12.65 -1.00
C ILE A 85 11.62 13.58 -0.21
N ASN A 86 11.48 14.90 -0.38
CA ASN A 86 12.29 15.87 0.36
C ASN A 86 12.02 15.79 1.88
N CYS A 87 10.76 15.56 2.27
CA CYS A 87 10.40 15.34 3.66
C CYS A 87 10.93 14.00 4.19
N LEU A 88 10.92 12.94 3.38
CA LEU A 88 11.51 11.66 3.76
C LEU A 88 13.02 11.79 4.02
N TYR A 89 13.75 12.52 3.17
CA TYR A 89 15.18 12.79 3.38
C TYR A 89 15.45 13.57 4.68
N GLN A 90 14.60 14.55 4.99
CA GLN A 90 14.73 15.32 6.23
C GLN A 90 14.44 14.45 7.46
N LEU A 91 13.38 13.63 7.44
CA LEU A 91 13.05 12.73 8.54
C LEU A 91 14.12 11.67 8.78
N ARG A 92 14.76 11.18 7.71
CA ARG A 92 15.92 10.29 7.83
C ARG A 92 17.07 10.96 8.59
N GLN A 93 17.36 12.22 8.29
CA GLN A 93 18.38 13.00 9.02
C GLN A 93 17.97 13.27 10.46
N GLU A 94 16.71 13.63 10.70
CA GLU A 94 16.16 13.82 12.05
C GLU A 94 16.29 12.55 12.90
N TYR A 95 16.00 11.38 12.32
CA TYR A 95 16.14 10.09 13.02
C TYR A 95 17.58 9.84 13.46
N LEU A 96 18.56 10.10 12.57
CA LEU A 96 19.98 9.96 12.91
C LEU A 96 20.37 10.87 14.07
N LEU A 97 19.97 12.15 14.04
CA LEU A 97 20.24 13.09 15.12
C LEU A 97 19.61 12.63 16.44
N TYR A 98 18.35 12.18 16.39
CA TYR A 98 17.65 11.65 17.56
C TYR A 98 18.39 10.47 18.19
N GLN A 99 19.03 9.59 17.41
CA GLN A 99 19.83 8.49 17.95
C GLN A 99 21.09 8.94 18.72
N PHE A 100 21.64 10.12 18.42
CA PHE A 100 22.84 10.66 19.08
C PHE A 100 22.53 11.53 20.30
N ASP A 101 21.27 11.92 20.48
CA ASP A 101 20.80 12.74 21.62
C ASP A 101 20.28 11.89 22.80
N VAL A 102 20.41 10.55 22.75
CA VAL A 102 19.99 9.59 23.81
C VAL A 102 21.19 8.98 24.53
#